data_AF-A0A974ANK0-F1
#
_entry.id   AF-A0A974ANK0-F1
#
_cell.length_a   1.000
_cell.length_b   1.000
_cell.length_c   1.000
_cell.angle_alpha   90.00
_cell.angle_beta   90.00
_cell.angle_gamma   90.00
#
_symmetry.space_group_name_H-M   'P 1'
#
loop_
_entity.id
_entity.type
_entity.pdbx_description
1 polymer ?
#
loop_
_entity_poly.entity_id
_entity_poly.type
_entity_poly.pdbx_seq_one_letter_code
_entity_poly.pdbx_strand_id
1 'polypeptide(L)' 'CPDVVVSRTIPPEIDYDYCKGCGICAKECPCGAIDMVAEAS' A
#
# COMPACT_ATOMS: atom_id res chain seq x y z
N CYS A 1 1.15 4.37 5.87
CA CYS A 1 2.07 4.81 4.79
C CYS A 1 2.66 6.17 5.20
N PRO A 2 3.99 6.33 5.29
CA PRO A 2 4.60 7.61 5.68
C PRO A 2 4.25 8.75 4.71
N ASP A 3 4.02 8.43 3.43
CA ASP A 3 3.66 9.38 2.38
C ASP A 3 2.14 9.54 2.18
N VAL A 4 1.31 8.93 3.04
CA VAL A 4 -0.17 9.04 2.99
C VAL A 4 -0.80 8.65 1.64
N VAL A 5 -0.11 7.83 0.83
CA VAL A 5 -0.61 7.39 -0.50
C VAL A 5 -1.65 6.27 -0.47
N VAL A 6 -2.00 5.79 0.74
CA VAL A 6 -3.03 4.76 0.93
C VAL A 6 -4.20 5.37 1.67
N SER A 7 -5.38 5.35 1.05
CA SER A 7 -6.63 5.86 1.62
C SER A 7 -7.15 4.95 2.74
N ARG A 8 -7.92 5.54 3.66
CA ARG A 8 -8.55 4.83 4.79
C ARG A 8 -10.01 4.43 4.50
N THR A 9 -10.33 4.20 3.23
CA THR A 9 -11.64 3.75 2.75
C THR A 9 -11.69 2.21 2.68
N ILE A 10 -12.90 1.66 2.51
CA ILE A 10 -13.11 0.22 2.30
C ILE A 10 -13.86 0.08 0.97
N PRO A 11 -13.23 -0.46 -0.10
CA PRO A 11 -11.84 -0.94 -0.17
C PRO A 11 -10.80 0.20 -0.14
N PRO A 12 -9.56 -0.06 0.32
CA PRO A 12 -8.50 0.93 0.31
C PRO A 12 -7.99 1.16 -1.13
N GLU A 13 -7.90 2.43 -1.52
CA GLU A 13 -7.29 2.88 -2.76
C GLU A 13 -5.84 3.30 -2.51
N ILE A 14 -4.95 2.88 -3.41
CA ILE A 14 -3.51 3.16 -3.36
C ILE A 14 -3.16 4.00 -4.59
N ASP A 15 -2.56 5.17 -4.35
CA ASP A 15 -1.98 5.96 -5.43
C ASP A 15 -0.60 5.40 -5.78
N TYR A 16 -0.52 4.69 -6.90
CA TYR A 16 0.70 4.05 -7.37
C TYR A 16 1.72 5.03 -7.96
N ASP A 17 1.31 6.22 -8.41
CA ASP A 17 2.23 7.23 -8.97
C ASP A 17 3.20 7.74 -7.89
N TYR A 18 2.69 7.87 -6.67
CA TYR A 18 3.45 8.28 -5.50
C TYR A 18 3.86 7.11 -4.59
N CYS A 19 3.48 5.87 -4.93
CA CYS A 19 3.82 4.70 -4.13
C CYS A 19 5.31 4.35 -4.30
N LYS A 20 6.07 4.49 -3.22
CA LYS A 20 7.50 4.15 -3.17
C LYS A 20 7.80 2.67 -2.89
N GLY A 21 6.77 1.84 -2.73
CA GLY A 21 6.97 0.41 -2.43
C GLY A 21 7.53 0.10 -1.03
N CYS A 22 7.37 0.98 -0.04
CA CYS A 22 7.98 0.79 1.30
C CYS A 22 7.44 -0.41 2.11
N GLY A 23 6.27 -0.97 1.74
CA GLY A 23 5.68 -2.15 2.39
C GLY A 23 5.06 -1.93 3.78
N ILE A 24 5.11 -0.71 4.34
CA ILE A 24 4.57 -0.44 5.69
C ILE A 24 3.05 -0.61 5.73
N CYS A 25 2.32 -0.21 4.68
CA CYS A 25 0.87 -0.38 4.61
C CYS A 25 0.45 -1.85 4.63
N ALA A 26 1.18 -2.72 3.93
CA ALA A 26 0.97 -4.17 3.96
C ALA A 26 1.21 -4.76 5.36
N LYS A 27 2.26 -4.31 6.06
CA LYS A 27 2.57 -4.75 7.43
C LYS A 27 1.56 -4.24 8.48
N GLU A 28 1.04 -3.03 8.28
CA GLU A 28 0.14 -2.36 9.24
C GLU A 28 -1.32 -2.82 9.11
N CYS A 29 -1.77 -3.27 7.94
CA CYS A 29 -3.14 -3.77 7.76
C CYS A 29 -3.33 -5.06 8.58
N PRO A 30 -4.12 -5.02 9.67
CA PRO A 30 -4.41 -6.22 10.45
C PRO A 30 -5.20 -7.27 9.66
N CYS A 31 -5.83 -6.80 8.60
CA CYS A 31 -6.63 -7.50 7.62
C CYS A 31 -5.83 -8.25 6.55
N GLY A 32 -4.56 -7.88 6.32
CA GLY A 32 -3.79 -8.40 5.19
C GLY A 32 -4.39 -8.05 3.81
N ALA A 33 -5.11 -6.94 3.68
CA ALA A 33 -5.76 -6.52 2.43
C ALA A 33 -4.81 -5.92 1.38
N ILE A 34 -3.50 -5.83 1.67
CA ILE A 34 -2.51 -5.22 0.80
C ILE A 34 -1.35 -6.20 0.66
N ASP A 35 -1.10 -6.65 -0.57
CA ASP A 35 0.05 -7.48 -0.94
C ASP A 35 1.09 -6.67 -1.72
N MET A 36 2.37 -6.85 -1.35
CA MET A 36 3.49 -6.24 -2.05
C MET A 36 3.98 -7.18 -3.15
N VAL A 37 3.99 -6.72 -4.39
CA VAL A 37 4.54 -7.46 -5.54
C VAL A 37 5.84 -6.81 -6.01
N ALA A 38 6.81 -7.63 -6.41
CA ALA A 38 8.02 -7.13 -7.05
C ALA A 38 7.68 -6.68 -8.47
N GLU A 39 8.18 -5.52 -8.88
CA GLU A 39 8.14 -5.12 -10.28
C GLU A 39 9.04 -6.10 -11.06
N ALA A 40 8.44 -6.93 -11.91
CA ALA A 40 9.18 -7.80 -12.79
C ALA A 40 9.79 -6.94 -13.91
N SER A 41 11.12 -6.78 -13.88
CA SER A 41 11.88 -6.14 -14.95
C SER A 41 12.17 -7.08 -16.11
#